data_AF-A0A8C2C1P8-F1
#
_entry.id   AF-A0A8C2C1P8-F1
#
_cell.length_a   1.000
_cell.length_b   1.000
_cell.length_c   1.000
_cell.angle_alpha   90.00
_cell.angle_beta   90.00
_cell.angle_gamma   90.00
#
_symmetry.space_group_name_H-M   'P 1'
#
loop_
_entity.id
_entity.type
_entity.pdbx_description
1 polymer ?
#
loop_
_entity_poly.entity_id
_entity_poly.type
_entity_poly.pdbx_seq_one_letter_code
_entity_poly.pdbx_strand_id
1 'polypeptide(L)'
;EDHCILQHSNRSIYYILYIFISDGCSRLKNKVSGKSKRGGQSLTEFAPLCRITCTDEQEYTVFSCIRGRLLEVNEAILNKPDLLLEKMTYSTGYIILPKFEESKSVTEGLLTREQYEDVLTKRNQQEEPC
;
A
#
# COMPACT_ATOMS: atom_id res chain seq x y z
N GLU A 1 10.47 -13.94 -5.14
CA GLU A 1 9.01 -14.16 -5.20
C GLU A 1 8.40 -12.83 -5.60
N ASP A 2 8.10 -12.67 -6.89
CA ASP A 2 7.64 -11.41 -7.49
C ASP A 2 6.11 -11.27 -7.33
N HIS A 3 5.56 -10.06 -7.25
CA HIS A 3 4.13 -9.85 -7.00
C HIS A 3 3.28 -9.92 -8.28
N CYS A 4 2.12 -10.58 -8.20
CA CYS A 4 1.21 -10.84 -9.32
C CYS A 4 0.79 -9.62 -10.16
N ILE A 5 0.75 -8.41 -9.58
CA ILE A 5 0.37 -7.20 -10.32
C ILE A 5 1.40 -6.86 -11.42
N LEU A 6 2.64 -7.33 -11.27
CA LEU A 6 3.77 -6.97 -12.12
C LEU A 6 4.43 -8.21 -12.76
N GLN A 7 3.93 -9.42 -12.47
CA GLN A 7 4.49 -10.68 -12.97
C GLN A 7 4.17 -10.97 -14.44
N HIS A 8 3.05 -10.48 -14.96
CA HIS A 8 2.54 -10.90 -16.28
C HIS A 8 2.90 -9.96 -17.44
N SER A 9 3.71 -8.94 -17.20
CA SER A 9 3.99 -7.97 -18.25
C SER A 9 5.28 -7.21 -17.95
N ASN A 10 6.03 -6.86 -19.00
CA ASN A 10 7.15 -5.91 -18.95
C ASN A 10 6.68 -4.48 -18.58
N ARG A 11 5.78 -4.33 -17.60
CA ARG A 11 5.22 -3.06 -17.14
C ARG A 11 6.16 -2.50 -16.09
N SER A 12 6.78 -1.37 -16.41
CA SER A 12 7.53 -0.58 -15.45
C SER A 12 6.61 0.44 -14.80
N ILE A 13 6.93 0.82 -13.56
CA ILE A 13 6.25 1.92 -12.89
C ILE A 13 6.78 3.22 -13.51
N TYR A 14 5.88 4.05 -14.05
CA TYR A 14 6.26 5.33 -14.66
C TYR A 14 6.45 6.41 -13.59
N TYR A 15 5.47 6.60 -12.72
CA TYR A 15 5.61 7.45 -11.53
C TYR A 15 4.61 7.05 -10.43
N ILE A 16 4.86 7.54 -9.22
CA ILE A 16 3.98 7.33 -8.05
C ILE A 16 3.55 8.70 -7.53
N LEU A 17 2.25 8.86 -7.30
CA LEU A 17 1.68 10.05 -6.68
C LEU A 17 1.04 9.70 -5.34
N TYR A 18 1.50 10.30 -4.25
CA TYR A 18 0.76 10.25 -2.99
C TYR A 18 -0.50 11.11 -3.08
N ILE A 19 -1.60 10.58 -2.57
CA ILE A 19 -2.90 11.27 -2.67
C ILE A 19 -2.96 12.41 -1.66
N PHE A 20 -3.30 13.60 -2.15
CA PHE A 20 -3.66 14.75 -1.33
C PHE A 20 -5.12 14.59 -0.90
N ILE A 21 -5.36 14.53 0.41
CA ILE A 21 -6.71 14.33 0.96
C ILE A 21 -7.45 15.68 1.07
N SER A 22 -6.71 16.77 1.24
CA SER A 22 -7.23 18.13 1.24
C SER A 22 -6.11 19.16 1.05
N ASP A 23 -6.46 20.39 0.67
CA ASP A 23 -5.56 21.56 0.56
C ASP A 23 -4.82 21.80 1.88
N GLY A 24 -3.65 21.16 2.03
CA GLY A 24 -2.79 21.24 3.22
C GLY A 24 -2.48 19.89 3.89
N CYS A 25 -3.23 18.82 3.61
CA CYS A 25 -3.06 17.50 4.23
C CYS A 25 -2.47 16.49 3.23
N SER A 26 -1.17 16.63 2.94
CA SER A 26 -0.41 15.61 2.21
C SER A 26 -0.01 14.49 3.16
N ARG A 27 -0.05 13.23 2.71
CA ARG A 27 0.51 12.08 3.48
C ARG A 27 2.00 12.27 3.80
N LEU A 28 2.73 13.03 2.98
CA LEU A 28 4.14 13.38 3.17
C LEU A 28 4.36 14.37 4.31
N LYS A 29 3.38 15.23 4.62
CA LYS A 29 3.48 16.22 5.72
C LYS A 29 3.11 15.63 7.08
N ASN A 30 3.14 14.31 7.22
CA ASN A 30 2.73 13.62 8.44
C ASN A 30 3.80 13.72 9.54
N LYS A 31 3.60 14.63 10.50
CA LYS A 31 4.54 14.83 11.62
C LYS A 31 4.04 14.12 12.88
N VAL A 32 4.51 12.90 13.10
CA VAL A 32 4.18 12.11 14.29
C VAL A 32 5.21 12.31 15.39
N SER A 33 4.77 12.64 16.61
CA SER A 33 5.65 12.89 17.75
C SER A 33 5.14 12.30 19.08
N GLY A 34 6.09 11.99 19.96
CA GLY A 34 5.84 11.55 21.34
C GLY A 34 5.33 10.10 21.49
N LYS A 35 5.22 9.64 22.74
CA LYS A 35 4.80 8.28 23.11
C LYS A 35 3.38 7.93 22.61
N SER A 36 2.50 8.92 22.54
CA SER A 36 1.10 8.77 22.08
C SER A 36 0.94 8.94 20.56
N LYS A 37 2.04 9.09 19.81
CA LYS A 37 2.02 9.27 18.35
C LYS A 37 1.05 10.39 17.94
N ARG A 38 1.15 11.54 18.60
CA ARG A 38 0.32 12.72 18.34
C ARG A 38 0.76 13.35 17.01
N GLY A 39 -0.20 13.85 16.24
CA GLY A 39 0.04 14.45 14.92
C GLY A 39 -0.02 13.47 13.74
N GLY A 40 -0.17 12.16 14.01
CA GLY A 40 -0.43 11.16 12.97
C GLY A 40 -1.80 11.29 12.34
N GLN A 41 -1.84 11.35 11.00
CA GLN A 41 -3.10 11.36 10.25
C GLN A 41 -3.87 10.06 10.49
N SER A 42 -5.16 10.19 10.82
CA SER A 42 -6.03 9.03 10.96
C SER A 42 -6.52 8.57 9.60
N LEU A 43 -6.35 7.27 9.33
CA LEU A 43 -6.73 6.57 8.11
C LEU A 43 -7.90 5.64 8.41
N THR A 44 -8.79 5.52 7.43
CA THR A 44 -9.80 4.45 7.35
C THR A 44 -9.27 3.32 6.48
N GLU A 45 -9.91 2.16 6.50
CA GLU A 45 -9.55 1.00 5.67
C GLU A 45 -9.57 1.32 4.16
N PHE A 46 -10.53 2.12 3.72
CA PHE A 46 -10.67 2.57 2.33
C PHE A 46 -9.93 3.88 2.04
N ALA A 47 -9.10 4.37 2.98
CA ALA A 47 -8.34 5.59 2.75
C ALA A 47 -7.31 5.33 1.64
N PRO A 48 -7.34 6.10 0.54
CA PRO A 48 -6.39 5.92 -0.53
C PRO A 48 -5.05 6.57 -0.13
N LEU A 49 -3.96 5.88 -0.43
CA LEU A 49 -2.61 6.26 0.01
C LEU A 49 -1.79 6.84 -1.13
N CYS A 50 -1.64 6.07 -2.21
CA CYS A 50 -0.95 6.49 -3.42
C CYS A 50 -1.64 5.95 -4.66
N ARG A 51 -1.39 6.61 -5.79
CA ARG A 51 -1.65 6.14 -7.14
C ARG A 51 -0.34 5.78 -7.80
N ILE A 52 -0.29 4.59 -8.36
CA ILE A 52 0.82 4.08 -9.15
C ILE A 52 0.37 4.15 -10.61
N THR A 53 1.10 4.89 -11.43
CA THR A 53 0.86 4.95 -12.87
C THR A 53 1.94 4.12 -13.56
N CYS A 54 1.52 3.15 -14.36
CA CYS A 54 2.40 2.29 -15.14
C CYS A 54 2.70 2.91 -16.51
N THR A 55 3.72 2.39 -17.19
CA THR A 55 4.13 2.86 -18.53
C THR A 55 3.08 2.65 -19.62
N ASP A 56 2.08 1.82 -19.36
CA ASP A 56 0.91 1.57 -20.21
C ASP A 56 -0.26 2.53 -19.93
N GLU A 57 0.00 3.62 -19.20
CA GLU A 57 -0.99 4.60 -18.74
C GLU A 57 -2.05 4.05 -17.77
N GLN A 58 -1.91 2.79 -17.34
CA GLN A 58 -2.82 2.20 -16.38
C GLN A 58 -2.51 2.68 -14.96
N GLU A 59 -3.56 2.98 -14.20
CA GLU A 59 -3.45 3.54 -12.85
C GLU A 59 -4.00 2.59 -11.79
N TYR A 60 -3.23 2.41 -10.72
CA TYR A 60 -3.59 1.57 -9.58
C TYR A 60 -3.60 2.41 -8.31
N THR A 61 -4.73 2.42 -7.61
CA THR A 61 -4.85 3.09 -6.31
C THR A 61 -4.57 2.10 -5.19
N VAL A 62 -3.59 2.41 -4.35
CA VAL A 62 -3.25 1.65 -3.15
C VAL A 62 -4.06 2.18 -1.98
N PHE A 63 -4.75 1.29 -1.26
CA PHE A 63 -5.56 1.61 -0.10
C PHE A 63 -4.88 1.17 1.20
N SER A 64 -5.29 1.79 2.31
CA SER A 64 -4.78 1.49 3.65
C SER A 64 -5.07 0.05 4.11
N CYS A 65 -6.23 -0.50 3.72
CA CYS A 65 -6.79 -1.79 4.14
C CYS A 65 -7.06 -1.93 5.66
N ILE A 66 -6.50 -1.04 6.47
CA ILE A 66 -6.67 -1.02 7.92
C ILE A 66 -6.97 0.39 8.41
N ARG A 67 -7.75 0.49 9.48
CA ARG A 67 -7.96 1.75 10.21
C ARG A 67 -6.81 1.99 11.18
N GLY A 68 -6.21 3.17 11.15
CA GLY A 68 -5.06 3.45 12.01
C GLY A 68 -4.48 4.85 11.87
N ARG A 69 -3.38 5.11 12.56
CA ARG A 69 -2.60 6.34 12.39
C ARG A 69 -1.42 6.08 11.47
N LEU A 70 -1.29 6.88 10.42
CA LEU A 70 -0.10 6.89 9.58
C LEU A 70 1.09 7.31 10.45
N LEU A 71 2.14 6.50 10.49
CA LEU A 71 3.38 6.79 11.21
C LEU A 71 4.44 7.31 10.27
N GLU A 72 4.68 6.59 9.19
CA GLU A 72 5.79 6.83 8.28
C GLU A 72 5.38 6.54 6.84
N VAL A 73 5.91 7.35 5.93
CA VAL A 73 5.74 7.21 4.49
C VAL A 73 7.13 7.19 3.90
N ASN A 74 7.42 6.21 3.04
CA ASN A 74 8.71 6.16 2.37
C ASN A 74 8.76 7.15 1.19
N GLU A 75 9.29 8.34 1.41
CA GLU A 75 9.43 9.37 0.36
C GLU A 75 10.39 8.94 -0.76
N ALA A 76 11.28 7.97 -0.52
CA ALA A 76 12.24 7.52 -1.52
C ALA A 76 11.56 6.90 -2.74
N ILE A 77 10.34 6.39 -2.61
CA ILE A 77 9.61 5.80 -3.74
C ILE A 77 9.20 6.86 -4.78
N LEU A 78 9.08 8.13 -4.39
CA LEU A 78 8.79 9.22 -5.33
C LEU A 78 9.95 9.45 -6.29
N ASN A 79 11.18 9.29 -5.79
CA ASN A 79 12.40 9.52 -6.56
C ASN A 79 12.88 8.25 -7.26
N LYS A 80 12.62 7.07 -6.67
CA LYS A 80 13.01 5.77 -7.21
C LYS A 80 11.81 4.80 -7.12
N PRO A 81 10.89 4.81 -8.10
CA PRO A 81 9.73 3.92 -8.09
C PRO A 81 10.11 2.44 -8.18
N ASP A 82 11.29 2.12 -8.73
CA ASP A 82 11.86 0.76 -8.79
C ASP A 82 12.03 0.11 -7.41
N LEU A 83 12.07 0.91 -6.34
CA LEU A 83 12.11 0.41 -4.96
C LEU A 83 10.88 -0.43 -4.59
N LEU A 84 9.74 -0.16 -5.23
CA LEU A 84 8.56 -0.99 -5.09
C LEU A 84 8.77 -2.35 -5.77
N LEU A 85 9.54 -2.43 -6.84
CA LEU A 85 9.81 -3.67 -7.58
C LEU A 85 10.87 -4.53 -6.87
N GLU A 86 12.00 -3.93 -6.50
CA GLU A 86 13.17 -4.65 -5.98
C GLU A 86 12.98 -5.23 -4.57
N LYS A 87 12.22 -4.53 -3.71
CA LYS A 87 12.18 -4.77 -2.25
C LYS A 87 10.78 -4.91 -1.67
N MET A 88 9.79 -5.17 -2.52
CA MET A 88 8.37 -5.21 -2.14
C MET A 88 8.06 -6.15 -0.97
N THR A 89 8.98 -7.05 -0.65
CA THR A 89 8.82 -8.09 0.34
C THR A 89 8.73 -7.58 1.79
N TYR A 90 9.44 -6.53 2.25
CA TYR A 90 9.41 -6.17 3.69
C TYR A 90 9.63 -4.70 4.12
N SER A 91 10.18 -3.79 3.31
CA SER A 91 10.72 -2.52 3.86
C SER A 91 10.33 -1.23 3.13
N THR A 92 9.74 -1.30 1.95
CA THR A 92 9.60 -0.15 1.04
C THR A 92 8.14 0.20 0.87
N GLY A 93 7.57 0.89 1.86
CA GLY A 93 6.15 1.22 1.87
C GLY A 93 5.76 2.26 2.92
N TYR A 94 4.62 2.04 3.56
CA TYR A 94 4.06 2.89 4.61
C TYR A 94 3.88 2.11 5.90
N ILE A 95 4.00 2.78 7.04
CA ILE A 95 3.77 2.19 8.36
C ILE A 95 2.52 2.82 8.95
N ILE A 96 1.53 1.99 9.26
CA ILE A 96 0.28 2.40 9.90
C ILE A 96 0.17 1.68 11.24
N LEU A 97 -0.19 2.44 12.27
CA LEU A 97 -0.45 1.92 13.60
C LEU A 97 -1.97 1.76 13.80
N PRO A 98 -2.51 0.52 13.84
CA PRO A 98 -3.90 0.30 14.20
C PRO A 98 -4.20 0.80 15.62
N LYS A 99 -5.47 1.08 15.90
CA LYS A 99 -5.88 1.26 17.29
C LYS A 99 -5.78 -0.09 18.02
N PHE A 100 -5.28 -0.06 19.25
CA PHE A 100 -5.08 -1.25 20.05
C PHE A 100 -6.37 -2.06 20.30
N GLU A 101 -7.50 -1.37 20.49
CA GLU A 101 -8.81 -2.01 20.70
C GLU A 101 -9.32 -2.73 19.44
N GLU A 102 -9.00 -2.20 18.26
CA GLU A 102 -9.46 -2.73 16.98
C GLU A 102 -8.42 -3.69 16.35
N SER A 103 -7.20 -3.78 16.89
CA SER A 103 -6.10 -4.50 16.24
C SER A 103 -6.36 -5.99 16.10
N LYS A 104 -7.03 -6.61 17.07
CA LYS A 104 -7.36 -8.05 17.03
C LYS A 104 -8.41 -8.35 15.95
N SER A 105 -9.49 -7.56 15.92
CA SER A 105 -10.56 -7.70 14.94
C SER A 105 -10.08 -7.40 13.51
N VAL A 106 -9.17 -6.43 13.34
CA VAL A 106 -8.57 -6.14 12.04
C VAL A 106 -7.75 -7.33 11.55
N THR A 107 -6.98 -8.01 12.42
CA THR A 107 -6.18 -9.17 11.99
C THR A 107 -7.00 -10.43 11.71
N GLU A 108 -8.15 -10.61 12.37
CA GLU A 108 -9.03 -11.77 12.17
C GLU A 108 -9.69 -11.80 10.78
N GLY A 109 -9.91 -10.62 10.17
CA GLY A 109 -10.48 -10.50 8.82
C GLY A 109 -9.45 -10.61 7.68
N LEU A 110 -8.16 -10.71 8.00
CA LEU A 110 -7.10 -10.78 6.99
C LEU A 110 -6.77 -12.23 6.62
N LEU A 111 -6.38 -12.41 5.37
CA LEU A 111 -5.93 -13.72 4.88
C LEU A 111 -4.59 -14.09 5.53
N THR A 112 -4.44 -15.36 5.88
CA THR A 112 -3.12 -15.92 6.16
C THR A 112 -2.28 -15.94 4.88
N ARG A 113 -0.96 -16.12 5.03
CA ARG A 113 -0.05 -16.23 3.88
C ARG A 113 -0.51 -17.31 2.89
N GLU A 114 -0.81 -18.51 3.40
CA GLU A 114 -1.27 -19.65 2.59
C GLU A 114 -2.59 -19.32 1.86
N GLN A 115 -3.56 -18.74 2.57
CA GLN A 115 -4.83 -18.32 1.97
C GLN A 115 -4.64 -17.26 0.89
N TYR A 116 -3.68 -16.35 1.07
CA TYR A 116 -3.35 -15.34 0.07
C TYR A 116 -2.72 -15.96 -1.18
N GLU A 117 -1.77 -16.88 -1.00
CA GLU A 117 -1.14 -17.64 -2.10
C GLU A 117 -2.16 -18.47 -2.89
N ASP A 118 -3.13 -19.10 -2.21
CA ASP A 118 -4.26 -19.80 -2.84
C ASP A 118 -5.12 -18.87 -3.70
N VAL A 119 -5.42 -17.67 -3.19
CA VAL A 119 -6.20 -16.67 -3.92
C VAL A 119 -5.43 -16.18 -5.14
N LEU A 120 -4.12 -15.98 -5.05
CA LEU A 120 -3.27 -15.60 -6.19
C LEU A 120 -3.26 -16.69 -7.25
N THR A 121 -3.11 -17.94 -6.85
CA THR A 121 -3.10 -19.09 -7.76
C THR A 121 -4.43 -19.20 -8.52
N LYS A 122 -5.56 -19.02 -7.83
CA LYS A 122 -6.90 -19.02 -8.45
C LYS A 122 -7.10 -17.88 -9.45
N ARG A 123 -6.57 -16.69 -9.18
CA ARG A 123 -6.65 -15.54 -10.11
C ARG A 123 -5.85 -15.81 -11.39
N ASN A 124 -4.62 -16.31 -11.27
CA ASN A 124 -3.79 -16.67 -12.43
C ASN A 124 -4.44 -17.74 -13.31
N GLN A 125 -5.24 -18.65 -12.73
CA GLN A 125 -5.98 -19.66 -13.48
C GLN A 125 -7.25 -19.13 -14.17
N GLN A 126 -7.78 -17.99 -13.73
CA GLN A 126 -8.98 -17.35 -14.31
C GLN A 126 -8.66 -16.36 -15.43
N GLU A 127 -7.43 -15.86 -15.54
CA GLU A 127 -6.99 -15.01 -16.65
C GLU A 127 -6.69 -15.78 -17.96
N GLU A 128 -6.80 -17.12 -17.95
CA GLU A 128 -6.82 -17.95 -19.16
C GLU A 128 -8.27 -18.33 -19.56
N PRO A 129 -8.96 -17.47 -20.33
CA PRO A 129 -9.95 -17.94 -21.28
C PRO A 129 -9.63 -17.44 -22.70
N CYS A 130 -9.12 -18.37 -23.52
CA CYS A 130 -9.19 -18.47 -25.00
C CYS A 130 -8.57 -17.37 -25.88
#